data_AF-A0A3D3R390-F1
#
_entry.id   AF-A0A3D3R390-F1
#
_cell.length_a   1.000
_cell.length_b   1.000
_cell.length_c   1.000
_cell.angle_alpha   90.00
_cell.angle_beta   90.00
_cell.angle_gamma   90.00
#
_symmetry.space_group_name_H-M   'P 1'
#
loop_
_entity.id
_entity.type
_entity.pdbx_description
1 polymer ?
#
loop_
_entity_poly.entity_id
_entity_poly.type
_entity_poly.pdbx_seq_one_letter_code
_entity_poly.pdbx_strand_id
1 'polypeptide(L)'
;MSDPRPFAHLHCHTHFSMLDGASRIPEMVSKVKEAGMNSLAITDHGNLYGAMDFYQHCRSQDVNPILGLEAYIAPRSRFEKGASRMKEASFHLTLLAQNRQGFENLIKLSSASYLEGFYYKPRIDKEILEAHSEGLILLTGCAAGELSHHILGEDWEEAEKLCAWYEKVFGDRVYMEIQNAGLEIQRQCLEGTVDLANRMGLPLVATNDAHYVDQKDAEAQDVLLCVSTRAVVSDEKRMKMTGDQFFVRTQDEMYNAFPGLEDAVARTQELAERVDIQMSDKKFYPVFQPPDNLTDTQYLRKLCEERLPIKYGDELTQAHWDRLDLEL
;
A
#
# COMPACT_ATOMS: atom_id res chain seq x y z
N MET A 1 1.40 23.91 -16.64
CA MET A 1 2.82 24.32 -16.66
C MET A 1 3.57 23.12 -16.11
N SER A 2 4.58 22.60 -16.81
CA SER A 2 5.38 21.49 -16.27
C SER A 2 6.06 21.97 -15.00
N ASP A 3 5.85 21.25 -13.90
CA ASP A 3 6.52 21.49 -12.63
C ASP A 3 8.05 21.43 -12.85
N PRO A 4 8.85 22.42 -12.42
CA PRO A 4 10.30 22.40 -12.57
C PRO A 4 10.99 21.30 -11.73
N ARG A 5 10.31 20.73 -10.72
CA ARG A 5 10.84 19.70 -9.81
C ARG A 5 9.80 18.61 -9.56
N PRO A 6 9.32 17.89 -10.60
CA PRO A 6 8.25 16.92 -10.46
C PRO A 6 8.60 15.86 -9.42
N PHE A 7 7.68 15.59 -8.49
CA PHE A 7 7.89 14.55 -7.49
C PHE A 7 6.54 14.11 -6.89
N ALA A 8 6.43 12.83 -6.61
CA ALA A 8 5.33 12.23 -5.86
C ALA A 8 5.88 11.27 -4.81
N HIS A 9 5.32 11.30 -3.61
CA HIS A 9 5.68 10.30 -2.60
C HIS A 9 5.08 8.94 -2.96
N LEU A 10 5.92 7.93 -3.17
CA LEU A 10 5.52 6.57 -3.56
C LEU A 10 5.69 5.52 -2.44
N HIS A 11 6.30 5.88 -1.31
CA HIS A 11 6.50 5.02 -0.15
C HIS A 11 6.19 5.81 1.12
N CYS A 12 5.01 5.57 1.70
CA CYS A 12 4.49 6.29 2.86
C CYS A 12 3.65 5.38 3.74
N HIS A 13 3.86 5.51 5.05
CA HIS A 13 3.13 4.82 6.08
C HIS A 13 2.16 5.77 6.78
N THR A 14 0.92 5.35 6.85
CA THR A 14 -0.13 6.00 7.62
C THR A 14 -0.23 5.40 9.01
N HIS A 15 -1.11 5.96 9.83
CA HIS A 15 -1.53 5.37 11.10
C HIS A 15 -2.12 3.95 10.99
N PHE A 16 -2.41 3.44 9.77
CA PHE A 16 -2.77 2.04 9.54
C PHE A 16 -1.57 1.08 9.44
N SER A 17 -0.33 1.59 9.28
CA SER A 17 0.87 0.89 9.78
C SER A 17 0.84 0.90 11.31
N MET A 18 -0.01 0.04 11.88
CA MET A 18 -0.36 0.08 13.30
C MET A 18 0.89 0.04 14.19
N LEU A 19 0.95 0.99 15.13
CA LEU A 19 2.02 1.12 16.13
C LEU A 19 3.41 1.37 15.51
N ASP A 20 3.44 2.00 14.34
CA ASP A 20 4.68 2.35 13.64
C ASP A 20 4.53 3.68 12.86
N GLY A 21 3.58 3.74 11.93
CA GLY A 21 3.25 4.96 11.20
C GLY A 21 2.41 5.92 12.04
N ALA A 22 2.75 7.21 12.01
CA ALA A 22 2.06 8.29 12.72
C ALA A 22 1.33 9.26 11.76
N SER A 23 1.43 9.05 10.43
CA SER A 23 0.78 9.94 9.46
C SER A 23 -0.73 9.75 9.41
N ARG A 24 -1.49 10.81 9.72
CA ARG A 24 -2.95 10.82 9.51
C ARG A 24 -3.25 11.17 8.06
N ILE A 25 -4.14 10.39 7.44
CA ILE A 25 -4.49 10.51 6.02
C ILE A 25 -4.87 11.95 5.63
N PRO A 26 -5.80 12.64 6.33
CA PRO A 26 -6.20 13.99 5.92
C PRO A 26 -5.05 15.00 5.93
N GLU A 27 -4.16 14.90 6.91
CA GLU A 27 -3.02 15.80 7.10
C GLU A 27 -1.93 15.55 6.06
N MET A 28 -1.69 14.28 5.75
CA MET A 28 -0.75 13.86 4.72
C MET A 28 -1.19 14.36 3.33
N VAL A 29 -2.48 14.22 3.01
CA VAL A 29 -3.05 14.72 1.74
C VAL A 29 -2.99 16.25 1.67
N SER A 30 -3.37 16.96 2.75
CA SER A 30 -3.29 18.43 2.80
C SER A 30 -1.86 18.92 2.58
N LYS A 31 -0.89 18.31 3.28
CA LYS A 31 0.52 18.70 3.17
C LYS A 31 1.07 18.51 1.75
N VAL A 32 0.74 17.39 1.09
CA VAL A 32 1.16 17.14 -0.28
C VAL A 32 0.57 18.18 -1.23
N LYS A 33 -0.71 18.51 -1.07
CA LYS A 33 -1.38 19.54 -1.86
C LYS A 33 -0.77 20.92 -1.66
N GLU A 34 -0.55 21.31 -0.40
CA GLU A 34 0.07 22.59 -0.02
C GLU A 34 1.50 22.72 -0.56
N ALA A 35 2.24 21.61 -0.64
CA ALA A 35 3.57 21.56 -1.22
C ALA A 35 3.58 21.58 -2.75
N GLY A 36 2.42 21.64 -3.42
CA GLY A 36 2.33 21.75 -4.89
C GLY A 36 2.29 20.42 -5.64
N MET A 37 2.39 19.29 -4.93
CA MET A 37 2.34 17.95 -5.52
C MET A 37 0.89 17.57 -5.87
N ASN A 38 0.72 16.72 -6.89
CA ASN A 38 -0.59 16.31 -7.39
C ASN A 38 -0.92 14.83 -7.14
N SER A 39 0.00 14.06 -6.58
CA SER A 39 -0.13 12.61 -6.40
C SER A 39 0.49 12.17 -5.08
N LEU A 40 -0.06 11.11 -4.49
CA LEU A 40 0.42 10.54 -3.23
C LEU A 40 0.14 9.05 -3.18
N ALA A 41 1.09 8.27 -2.70
CA ALA A 41 0.89 6.86 -2.36
C ALA A 41 0.75 6.64 -0.87
N ILE A 42 0.05 5.55 -0.53
CA ILE A 42 0.17 4.88 0.77
C ILE A 42 0.61 3.45 0.57
N THR A 43 1.50 2.97 1.42
CA THR A 43 2.14 1.66 1.36
C THR A 43 2.23 1.08 2.76
N ASP A 44 1.10 1.02 3.48
CA ASP A 44 1.06 0.54 4.86
C ASP A 44 1.62 -0.89 5.00
N HIS A 45 2.22 -1.18 6.16
CA HIS A 45 2.88 -2.45 6.43
C HIS A 45 1.90 -3.64 6.41
N GLY A 46 2.00 -4.46 5.38
CA GLY A 46 1.30 -5.74 5.26
C GLY A 46 -0.24 -5.65 5.17
N ASN A 47 -0.81 -4.46 5.03
CA ASN A 47 -2.26 -4.26 5.03
C ASN A 47 -2.72 -3.13 4.11
N LEU A 48 -4.04 -3.08 3.89
CA LEU A 48 -4.73 -2.06 3.06
C LEU A 48 -5.87 -1.38 3.83
N TYR A 49 -5.80 -1.31 5.16
CA TYR A 49 -6.94 -0.89 6.00
C TYR A 49 -7.39 0.54 5.69
N GLY A 50 -6.44 1.43 5.42
CA GLY A 50 -6.71 2.83 5.07
C GLY A 50 -7.02 3.09 3.59
N ALA A 51 -7.00 2.07 2.71
CA ALA A 51 -7.01 2.28 1.26
C ALA A 51 -8.20 3.10 0.77
N MET A 52 -9.40 2.81 1.28
CA MET A 52 -10.62 3.51 0.82
C MET A 52 -10.78 4.89 1.44
N ASP A 53 -10.41 5.05 2.71
CA ASP A 53 -10.41 6.36 3.38
C ASP A 53 -9.43 7.32 2.69
N PHE A 54 -8.23 6.83 2.39
CA PHE A 54 -7.21 7.54 1.62
C PHE A 54 -7.69 7.92 0.22
N TYR A 55 -8.22 6.95 -0.54
CA TYR A 55 -8.74 7.19 -1.88
C TYR A 55 -9.77 8.33 -1.90
N GLN A 56 -10.73 8.30 -0.96
CA GLN A 56 -11.77 9.31 -0.86
C GLN A 56 -11.22 10.70 -0.50
N HIS A 57 -10.28 10.78 0.45
CA HIS A 57 -9.65 12.04 0.83
C HIS A 57 -8.83 12.66 -0.31
N CYS A 58 -8.02 11.85 -1.01
CA CYS A 58 -7.26 12.31 -2.19
C CYS A 58 -8.18 12.85 -3.28
N ARG A 59 -9.22 12.10 -3.64
CA ARG A 59 -10.21 12.53 -4.64
C ARG A 59 -10.92 13.83 -4.24
N SER A 60 -11.20 14.03 -2.95
CA SER A 60 -11.83 15.27 -2.44
C SER A 60 -10.96 16.52 -2.58
N GLN A 61 -9.64 16.37 -2.75
CA GLN A 61 -8.67 17.46 -2.85
C GLN A 61 -7.96 17.53 -4.22
N ASP A 62 -8.47 16.82 -5.22
CA ASP A 62 -7.84 16.70 -6.54
C ASP A 62 -6.36 16.27 -6.45
N VAL A 63 -6.09 15.25 -5.63
CA VAL A 63 -4.81 14.55 -5.54
C VAL A 63 -5.01 13.15 -6.13
N ASN A 64 -4.13 12.69 -7.00
CA ASN A 64 -4.18 11.34 -7.57
C ASN A 64 -3.80 10.30 -6.49
N PRO A 65 -4.73 9.41 -6.08
CA PRO A 65 -4.43 8.40 -5.08
C PRO A 65 -3.70 7.21 -5.70
N ILE A 66 -2.55 6.86 -5.14
CA ILE A 66 -1.81 5.64 -5.48
C ILE A 66 -1.98 4.66 -4.32
N LEU A 67 -2.71 3.58 -4.56
CA LEU A 67 -2.94 2.55 -3.54
C LEU A 67 -1.82 1.53 -3.60
N GLY A 68 -1.08 1.37 -2.51
CA GLY A 68 0.04 0.45 -2.41
C GLY A 68 0.02 -0.38 -1.14
N LEU A 69 1.02 -1.25 -1.05
CA LEU A 69 1.25 -2.20 0.03
C LEU A 69 2.75 -2.36 0.18
N GLU A 70 3.29 -2.10 1.37
CA GLU A 70 4.62 -2.60 1.68
C GLU A 70 4.46 -4.03 2.24
N ALA A 71 4.68 -5.01 1.37
CA ALA A 71 4.46 -6.41 1.63
C ALA A 71 5.64 -7.00 2.43
N TYR A 72 5.32 -7.93 3.32
CA TYR A 72 6.33 -8.80 3.92
C TYR A 72 6.52 -10.04 3.03
N ILE A 73 7.73 -10.25 2.51
CA ILE A 73 8.09 -11.41 1.67
C ILE A 73 8.79 -12.45 2.54
N ALA A 74 8.25 -13.67 2.62
CA ALA A 74 8.94 -14.77 3.28
C ALA A 74 10.24 -15.12 2.50
N PRO A 75 11.35 -15.45 3.19
CA PRO A 75 12.61 -15.81 2.52
C PRO A 75 12.50 -17.05 1.59
N ARG A 76 11.49 -17.89 1.84
CA ARG A 76 11.14 -19.07 1.03
C ARG A 76 9.63 -19.11 0.82
N SER A 77 8.95 -20.15 1.33
CA SER A 77 7.49 -20.23 1.25
C SER A 77 6.83 -19.52 2.44
N ARG A 78 5.68 -18.90 2.18
CA ARG A 78 4.82 -18.26 3.20
C ARG A 78 4.32 -19.25 4.26
N PHE A 79 4.25 -20.55 3.93
CA PHE A 79 3.82 -21.62 4.83
C PHE A 79 4.91 -22.05 5.83
N GLU A 80 6.17 -21.66 5.63
CA GLU A 80 7.27 -22.05 6.50
C GLU A 80 7.41 -21.13 7.72
N LYS A 81 7.62 -21.74 8.90
CA LYS A 81 7.75 -21.05 10.19
C LYS A 81 9.06 -21.38 10.91
N GLY A 82 10.16 -21.30 10.16
CA GLY A 82 11.50 -21.71 10.62
C GLY A 82 12.38 -20.61 11.20
N ALA A 83 12.01 -19.33 11.04
CA ALA A 83 12.84 -18.21 11.47
C ALA A 83 12.87 -18.09 13.01
N SER A 84 14.06 -17.92 13.58
CA SER A 84 14.21 -17.82 15.04
C SER A 84 13.85 -16.43 15.58
N ARG A 85 13.94 -15.41 14.72
CA ARG A 85 13.71 -14.00 15.04
C ARG A 85 12.79 -13.36 14.00
N MET A 86 12.03 -12.37 14.44
CA MET A 86 11.11 -11.63 13.57
C MET A 86 11.82 -10.97 12.38
N LYS A 87 13.03 -10.43 12.56
CA LYS A 87 13.82 -9.81 11.47
C LYS A 87 14.27 -10.81 10.40
N GLU A 88 14.34 -12.09 10.73
CA GLU A 88 14.72 -13.17 9.80
C GLU A 88 13.47 -13.77 9.12
N ALA A 89 12.27 -13.38 9.56
CA ALA A 89 11.03 -14.01 9.11
C ALA A 89 10.53 -13.46 7.77
N SER A 90 10.97 -12.25 7.37
CA SER A 90 10.51 -11.58 6.16
C SER A 90 11.41 -10.43 5.71
N PHE A 91 11.35 -10.12 4.42
CA PHE A 91 11.86 -8.89 3.81
C PHE A 91 10.72 -7.94 3.45
N HIS A 92 11.01 -6.65 3.27
CA HIS A 92 10.05 -5.67 2.78
C HIS A 92 10.06 -5.60 1.24
N LEU A 93 8.90 -5.31 0.64
CA LEU A 93 8.77 -5.06 -0.79
C LEU A 93 7.62 -4.08 -1.06
N THR A 94 7.90 -3.01 -1.81
CA THR A 94 6.91 -1.96 -2.08
C THR A 94 6.14 -2.29 -3.36
N LEU A 95 4.81 -2.41 -3.26
CA LEU A 95 3.93 -2.69 -4.40
C LEU A 95 2.91 -1.57 -4.56
N LEU A 96 2.72 -1.07 -5.78
CA LEU A 96 1.73 -0.04 -6.11
C LEU A 96 0.72 -0.58 -7.12
N ALA A 97 -0.57 -0.35 -6.90
CA ALA A 97 -1.59 -0.67 -7.89
C ALA A 97 -1.57 0.39 -9.01
N GLN A 98 -1.25 -0.04 -10.23
CA GLN A 98 -1.31 0.81 -11.42
C GLN A 98 -2.75 1.12 -11.85
N ASN A 99 -3.66 0.17 -11.58
CA ASN A 99 -5.05 0.24 -12.03
C ASN A 99 -5.94 -0.62 -11.11
N ARG A 100 -7.22 -0.73 -11.47
CA ARG A 100 -8.20 -1.53 -10.73
C ARG A 100 -7.77 -3.00 -10.55
N GLN A 101 -7.23 -3.65 -11.60
CA GLN A 101 -6.79 -5.04 -11.53
C GLN A 101 -5.63 -5.19 -10.55
N GLY A 102 -4.70 -4.24 -10.54
CA GLY A 102 -3.64 -4.15 -9.54
C GLY A 102 -4.18 -4.05 -8.12
N PHE A 103 -5.17 -3.19 -7.90
CA PHE A 103 -5.77 -3.05 -6.57
C PHE A 103 -6.49 -4.33 -6.11
N GLU A 104 -7.22 -5.00 -7.00
CA GLU A 104 -7.81 -6.31 -6.72
C GLU A 104 -6.75 -7.37 -6.37
N ASN A 105 -5.58 -7.32 -7.01
CA ASN A 105 -4.46 -8.18 -6.70
C ASN A 105 -3.80 -7.84 -5.35
N LEU A 106 -3.64 -6.56 -5.00
CA LEU A 106 -3.19 -6.17 -3.65
C LEU A 106 -4.13 -6.71 -2.56
N ILE A 107 -5.45 -6.65 -2.77
CA ILE A 107 -6.44 -7.21 -1.84
C ILE A 107 -6.23 -8.71 -1.64
N LYS A 108 -6.00 -9.47 -2.72
CA LYS A 108 -5.73 -10.92 -2.66
C LYS A 108 -4.44 -11.21 -1.92
N LEU A 109 -3.36 -10.48 -2.23
CA LEU A 109 -2.06 -10.63 -1.59
C LEU A 109 -2.14 -10.35 -0.08
N SER A 110 -2.75 -9.23 0.31
CA SER A 110 -2.94 -8.89 1.73
C SER A 110 -3.84 -9.90 2.44
N SER A 111 -4.92 -10.37 1.80
CA SER A 111 -5.79 -11.39 2.42
C SER A 111 -5.06 -12.71 2.66
N ALA A 112 -4.34 -13.21 1.65
CA ALA A 112 -3.57 -14.45 1.75
C ALA A 112 -2.43 -14.34 2.77
N SER A 113 -1.80 -13.17 2.90
CA SER A 113 -0.70 -12.98 3.86
C SER A 113 -1.17 -13.13 5.31
N TYR A 114 -2.41 -12.76 5.63
CA TYR A 114 -3.04 -12.99 6.92
C TYR A 114 -3.61 -14.41 7.08
N LEU A 115 -4.26 -14.96 6.06
CA LEU A 115 -4.94 -16.26 6.14
C LEU A 115 -3.97 -17.45 6.08
N GLU A 116 -2.90 -17.34 5.30
CA GLU A 116 -1.98 -18.43 4.99
C GLU A 116 -0.57 -18.19 5.56
N GLY A 117 -0.04 -16.99 5.35
CA GLY A 117 1.38 -16.69 5.55
C GLY A 117 1.77 -16.09 6.90
N PHE A 118 0.82 -15.96 7.83
CA PHE A 118 1.06 -15.24 9.07
C PHE A 118 2.07 -15.96 9.98
N TYR A 119 3.20 -15.29 10.19
CA TYR A 119 4.25 -15.70 11.13
C TYR A 119 5.08 -14.49 11.56
N TYR A 120 4.85 -14.00 12.78
CA TYR A 120 5.22 -12.67 13.30
C TYR A 120 4.60 -11.50 12.53
N LYS A 121 4.64 -11.55 11.19
CA LYS A 121 4.08 -10.60 10.24
C LYS A 121 3.18 -11.35 9.22
N PRO A 122 2.24 -10.66 8.56
CA PRO A 122 1.43 -11.25 7.49
C PRO A 122 2.26 -11.29 6.20
N ARG A 123 2.78 -12.47 5.82
CA ARG A 123 3.77 -12.60 4.74
C ARG A 123 3.17 -13.22 3.48
N ILE A 124 3.62 -12.77 2.32
CA ILE A 124 3.46 -13.48 1.04
C ILE A 124 4.76 -14.18 0.66
N ASP A 125 4.80 -14.85 -0.48
CA ASP A 125 6.01 -15.38 -1.10
C ASP A 125 6.03 -15.11 -2.61
N LYS A 126 7.13 -15.48 -3.27
CA LYS A 126 7.34 -15.26 -4.71
C LYS A 126 6.28 -15.97 -5.58
N GLU A 127 5.76 -17.12 -5.14
CA GLU A 127 4.72 -17.88 -5.87
C GLU A 127 3.42 -17.08 -5.99
N ILE A 128 2.87 -16.63 -4.86
CA ILE A 128 1.61 -15.88 -4.88
C ILE A 128 1.79 -14.47 -5.47
N LEU A 129 2.98 -13.88 -5.31
CA LEU A 129 3.33 -12.61 -5.95
C LEU A 129 3.33 -12.72 -7.48
N GLU A 130 3.93 -13.77 -8.04
CA GLU A 130 3.92 -14.03 -9.48
C GLU A 130 2.49 -14.23 -10.00
N ALA A 131 1.68 -15.02 -9.29
CA ALA A 131 0.28 -15.30 -9.64
C ALA A 131 -0.64 -14.06 -9.62
N HIS A 132 -0.28 -13.01 -8.86
CA HIS A 132 -1.06 -11.77 -8.71
C HIS A 132 -0.27 -10.52 -9.11
N SER A 133 0.69 -10.64 -10.01
CA SER A 133 1.56 -9.54 -10.44
C SER A 133 0.92 -8.56 -11.43
N GLU A 134 -0.17 -8.94 -12.11
CA GLU A 134 -0.83 -8.10 -13.11
C GLU A 134 -1.33 -6.78 -12.50
N GLY A 135 -1.07 -5.66 -13.18
CA GLY A 135 -1.50 -4.33 -12.74
C GLY A 135 -0.73 -3.77 -11.54
N LEU A 136 0.33 -4.44 -11.06
CA LEU A 136 1.21 -3.95 -9.99
C LEU A 136 2.50 -3.32 -10.54
N ILE A 137 2.98 -2.27 -9.89
CA ILE A 137 4.33 -1.73 -10.02
C ILE A 137 5.12 -2.16 -8.78
N LEU A 138 6.34 -2.63 -8.97
CA LEU A 138 7.25 -3.08 -7.92
C LEU A 138 8.36 -2.07 -7.73
N LEU A 139 8.58 -1.64 -6.49
CA LEU A 139 9.81 -0.97 -6.07
C LEU A 139 10.59 -1.96 -5.18
N THR A 140 11.91 -2.05 -5.36
CA THR A 140 12.74 -3.09 -4.73
C THR A 140 12.83 -3.04 -3.20
N GLY A 141 12.26 -2.00 -2.56
CA GLY A 141 12.09 -1.91 -1.13
C GLY A 141 13.13 -1.05 -0.42
N CYS A 142 12.92 -0.90 0.89
CA CYS A 142 13.78 -0.13 1.79
C CYS A 142 15.04 -0.93 2.22
N ALA A 143 15.77 -0.44 3.22
CA ALA A 143 16.93 -1.14 3.80
C ALA A 143 16.58 -2.51 4.42
N ALA A 144 15.30 -2.79 4.70
CA ALA A 144 14.80 -4.10 5.15
C ALA A 144 14.33 -5.02 3.99
N GLY A 145 14.53 -4.59 2.73
CA GLY A 145 14.19 -5.38 1.53
C GLY A 145 15.19 -6.48 1.21
N GLU A 146 14.75 -7.45 0.39
CA GLU A 146 15.57 -8.62 -0.01
C GLU A 146 16.77 -8.19 -0.86
N LEU A 147 16.60 -7.18 -1.72
CA LEU A 147 17.69 -6.61 -2.51
C LEU A 147 18.77 -5.98 -1.61
N SER A 148 18.35 -5.11 -0.69
CA SER A 148 19.25 -4.45 0.28
C SER A 148 20.00 -5.48 1.12
N HIS A 149 19.35 -6.58 1.50
CA HIS A 149 20.01 -7.68 2.21
C HIS A 149 21.17 -8.27 1.41
N HIS A 150 20.97 -8.58 0.13
CA HIS A 150 22.05 -9.10 -0.73
C HIS A 150 23.15 -8.07 -0.98
N ILE A 151 22.80 -6.80 -1.19
CA ILE A 151 23.78 -5.71 -1.36
C ILE A 151 24.67 -5.58 -0.12
N LEU A 152 24.08 -5.51 1.06
CA LEU A 152 24.82 -5.38 2.33
C LEU A 152 25.61 -6.65 2.68
N GLY A 153 25.18 -7.81 2.18
CA GLY A 153 25.92 -9.08 2.27
C GLY A 153 27.03 -9.24 1.23
N GLU A 154 27.15 -8.31 0.28
CA GLU A 154 28.02 -8.42 -0.91
C GLU A 154 27.70 -9.64 -1.80
N ASP A 155 26.47 -10.16 -1.72
CA ASP A 155 25.96 -11.31 -2.49
C ASP A 155 25.45 -10.87 -3.88
N TRP A 156 26.32 -10.28 -4.69
CA TRP A 156 25.95 -9.64 -5.96
C TRP A 156 25.27 -10.58 -6.97
N GLU A 157 25.66 -11.86 -7.00
CA GLU A 157 25.04 -12.85 -7.88
C GLU A 157 23.56 -13.09 -7.51
N GLU A 158 23.24 -13.13 -6.22
CA GLU A 158 21.86 -13.29 -5.76
C GLU A 158 21.04 -12.01 -5.97
N ALA A 159 21.66 -10.83 -5.81
CA ALA A 159 21.03 -9.55 -6.14
C ALA A 159 20.66 -9.46 -7.63
N GLU A 160 21.55 -9.89 -8.54
CA GLU A 160 21.28 -9.95 -9.98
C GLU A 160 20.16 -10.95 -10.32
N LYS A 161 20.20 -12.15 -9.74
CA LYS A 161 19.14 -13.17 -9.91
C LYS A 161 17.79 -12.66 -9.43
N LEU A 162 17.76 -11.95 -8.31
CA LEU A 162 16.54 -11.36 -7.76
C LEU A 162 15.96 -10.32 -8.71
N CYS A 163 16.77 -9.39 -9.20
CA CYS A 163 16.34 -8.36 -10.14
C CYS A 163 15.85 -8.97 -11.47
N ALA A 164 16.57 -9.95 -12.01
CA ALA A 164 16.15 -10.67 -13.22
C ALA A 164 14.82 -11.41 -13.02
N TRP A 165 14.57 -11.95 -11.82
CA TRP A 165 13.28 -12.53 -11.49
C TRP A 165 12.17 -11.46 -11.44
N TYR A 166 12.42 -10.30 -10.83
CA TYR A 166 11.47 -9.19 -10.86
C TYR A 166 11.15 -8.75 -12.28
N GLU A 167 12.14 -8.56 -13.14
CA GLU A 167 11.92 -8.19 -14.55
C GLU A 167 11.09 -9.24 -15.30
N LYS A 168 11.36 -10.53 -15.07
CA LYS A 168 10.58 -11.61 -15.68
C LYS A 168 9.10 -11.55 -15.30
N VAL A 169 8.79 -11.22 -14.04
CA VAL A 169 7.42 -11.25 -13.49
C VAL A 169 6.67 -9.94 -13.78
N PHE A 170 7.34 -8.80 -13.62
CA PHE A 170 6.71 -7.49 -13.68
C PHE A 170 6.94 -6.77 -15.02
N GLY A 171 7.95 -7.15 -15.79
CA GLY A 171 8.32 -6.50 -17.04
C GLY A 171 8.86 -5.09 -16.81
N ASP A 172 8.31 -4.11 -17.52
CA ASP A 172 8.64 -2.69 -17.45
C ASP A 172 8.09 -1.97 -16.20
N ARG A 173 7.58 -2.74 -15.22
CA ARG A 173 6.96 -2.26 -13.98
C ARG A 173 7.84 -2.51 -12.75
N VAL A 174 9.16 -2.65 -12.96
CA VAL A 174 10.17 -2.81 -11.91
C VAL A 174 11.00 -1.55 -11.78
N TYR A 175 11.17 -1.07 -10.55
CA TYR A 175 11.97 0.11 -10.24
C TYR A 175 12.88 -0.15 -9.05
N MET A 176 14.15 0.23 -9.21
CA MET A 176 15.19 0.09 -8.20
C MET A 176 15.04 1.25 -7.20
N GLU A 177 14.49 0.94 -6.03
CA GLU A 177 14.17 1.93 -5.00
C GLU A 177 15.42 2.42 -4.27
N ILE A 178 15.60 3.74 -4.19
CA ILE A 178 16.67 4.37 -3.44
C ILE A 178 16.12 5.36 -2.41
N GLN A 179 16.73 5.40 -1.23
CA GLN A 179 16.29 6.20 -0.09
C GLN A 179 17.49 6.93 0.53
N ASN A 180 17.27 8.15 1.03
CA ASN A 180 18.30 8.92 1.72
C ASN A 180 17.76 9.80 2.85
N ALA A 181 17.73 9.21 4.05
CA ALA A 181 17.45 9.86 5.34
C ALA A 181 18.74 10.26 6.08
N GLY A 182 19.91 10.23 5.41
CA GLY A 182 21.21 10.57 6.01
C GLY A 182 21.81 9.45 6.88
N LEU A 183 21.34 8.21 6.73
CA LEU A 183 21.82 7.05 7.47
C LEU A 183 22.86 6.27 6.68
N GLU A 184 23.92 5.80 7.35
CA GLU A 184 25.00 5.03 6.73
C GLU A 184 24.51 3.76 6.02
N ILE A 185 23.56 3.04 6.63
CA ILE A 185 22.97 1.84 6.01
C ILE A 185 22.21 2.18 4.72
N GLN A 186 21.50 3.31 4.67
CA GLN A 186 20.80 3.74 3.47
C GLN A 186 21.79 4.24 2.42
N ARG A 187 22.90 4.90 2.80
CA ARG A 187 23.98 5.28 1.88
C ARG A 187 24.57 4.04 1.19
N GLN A 188 24.89 2.99 1.95
CA GLN A 188 25.41 1.73 1.41
C GLN A 188 24.40 1.05 0.47
N CYS A 189 23.13 0.96 0.87
CA CYS A 189 22.07 0.40 0.01
C CYS A 189 21.88 1.22 -1.27
N LEU A 190 21.86 2.55 -1.17
CA LEU A 190 21.73 3.46 -2.31
C LEU A 190 22.88 3.26 -3.31
N GLU A 191 24.13 3.30 -2.85
CA GLU A 191 25.31 3.14 -3.71
C GLU A 191 25.30 1.78 -4.44
N GLY A 192 25.02 0.69 -3.71
CA GLY A 192 24.94 -0.65 -4.31
C GLY A 192 23.75 -0.80 -5.27
N THR A 193 22.61 -0.18 -4.96
CA THR A 193 21.42 -0.20 -5.81
C THR A 193 21.67 0.57 -7.11
N VAL A 194 22.34 1.71 -7.04
CA VAL A 194 22.74 2.51 -8.21
C VAL A 194 23.72 1.74 -9.09
N ASP A 195 24.75 1.11 -8.52
CA ASP A 195 25.69 0.28 -9.29
C ASP A 195 24.97 -0.86 -10.04
N LEU A 196 24.14 -1.61 -9.32
CA LEU A 196 23.40 -2.74 -9.89
C LEU A 196 22.39 -2.28 -10.96
N ALA A 197 21.65 -1.20 -10.70
CA ALA A 197 20.72 -0.62 -11.66
C ALA A 197 21.42 -0.23 -12.96
N ASN A 198 22.59 0.41 -12.87
CA ASN A 198 23.40 0.79 -14.03
C ASN A 198 23.91 -0.43 -14.82
N ARG A 199 24.34 -1.50 -14.13
CA ARG A 199 24.81 -2.73 -14.76
C ARG A 199 23.71 -3.48 -15.49
N MET A 200 22.51 -3.50 -14.92
CA MET A 200 21.37 -4.25 -15.46
C MET A 200 20.50 -3.40 -16.41
N GLY A 201 20.67 -2.08 -16.43
CA GLY A 201 19.82 -1.18 -17.22
C GLY A 201 18.43 -0.96 -16.61
N LEU A 202 18.32 -1.06 -15.28
CA LEU A 202 17.07 -0.92 -14.54
C LEU A 202 16.81 0.54 -14.10
N PRO A 203 15.56 1.01 -14.13
CA PRO A 203 15.26 2.39 -13.75
C PRO A 203 15.27 2.57 -12.23
N LEU A 204 15.91 3.64 -11.76
CA LEU A 204 15.94 4.03 -10.34
C LEU A 204 14.67 4.80 -9.92
N VAL A 205 14.27 4.76 -8.66
CA VAL A 205 13.21 5.64 -8.16
C VAL A 205 13.53 6.09 -6.74
N ALA A 206 13.45 7.39 -6.48
CA ALA A 206 13.76 7.94 -5.16
C ALA A 206 12.50 8.02 -4.27
N THR A 207 12.57 7.50 -3.06
CA THR A 207 11.49 7.60 -2.06
C THR A 207 12.05 8.06 -0.71
N ASN A 208 11.16 8.39 0.23
CA ASN A 208 11.56 8.87 1.56
C ASN A 208 11.12 7.97 2.72
N ASP A 209 10.32 6.93 2.45
CA ASP A 209 9.79 6.04 3.48
C ASP A 209 9.12 6.81 4.64
N ALA A 210 8.15 7.67 4.29
CA ALA A 210 7.62 8.64 5.23
C ALA A 210 6.72 7.96 6.28
N HIS A 211 7.03 8.12 7.55
CA HIS A 211 6.28 7.55 8.68
C HIS A 211 5.48 8.60 9.47
N TYR A 212 5.72 9.89 9.23
CA TYR A 212 5.01 10.99 9.86
C TYR A 212 4.84 12.18 8.89
N VAL A 213 3.94 13.10 9.22
CA VAL A 213 3.60 14.22 8.31
C VAL A 213 4.69 15.28 8.35
N ASP A 214 5.00 15.84 9.52
CA ASP A 214 6.01 16.91 9.69
C ASP A 214 7.28 16.41 10.39
N GLN A 215 8.43 17.01 10.08
CA GLN A 215 9.71 16.67 10.73
C GLN A 215 9.64 16.70 12.26
N LYS A 216 8.91 17.65 12.83
CA LYS A 216 8.68 17.78 14.29
C LYS A 216 7.95 16.59 14.92
N ASP A 217 7.23 15.81 14.12
CA ASP A 217 6.42 14.67 14.60
C ASP A 217 7.29 13.43 14.86
N ALA A 218 8.59 13.49 14.55
CA ALA A 218 9.55 12.42 14.83
C ALA A 218 9.54 11.97 16.31
N GLU A 219 9.37 12.91 17.25
CA GLU A 219 9.29 12.58 18.68
C GLU A 219 8.01 11.78 18.99
N ALA A 220 6.88 12.16 18.40
CA ALA A 220 5.62 11.44 18.58
C ALA A 220 5.69 10.03 18.00
N GLN A 221 6.38 9.86 16.87
CA GLN A 221 6.61 8.55 16.26
C GLN A 221 7.54 7.66 17.11
N ASP A 222 8.60 8.20 17.70
CA ASP A 222 9.45 7.45 18.64
C ASP A 222 8.66 6.95 19.86
N VAL A 223 7.75 7.78 20.39
CA VAL A 223 6.83 7.37 21.47
C VAL A 223 5.90 6.25 21.00
N LEU A 224 5.37 6.32 19.78
CA LEU A 224 4.53 5.26 19.20
C LEU A 224 5.28 3.92 19.12
N LEU A 225 6.55 3.94 18.69
CA LEU A 225 7.41 2.75 18.68
C LEU A 225 7.68 2.20 20.08
N CYS A 226 7.85 3.07 21.08
CA CYS A 226 7.97 2.65 22.48
C CYS A 226 6.72 1.88 22.94
N VAL A 227 5.52 2.36 22.60
CA VAL A 227 4.25 1.65 22.90
C VAL A 227 4.21 0.29 22.21
N SER A 228 4.58 0.24 20.93
CA SER A 228 4.65 -0.99 20.13
C SER A 228 5.54 -2.07 20.74
N THR A 229 6.73 -1.64 21.18
CA THR A 229 7.79 -2.54 21.65
C THR A 229 7.81 -2.73 23.16
N ARG A 230 6.87 -2.10 23.88
CA ARG A 230 6.81 -2.08 25.35
C ARG A 230 8.09 -1.56 25.99
N ALA A 231 8.72 -0.60 25.34
CA ALA A 231 9.90 0.12 25.83
C ALA A 231 9.51 1.48 26.40
N VAL A 232 10.46 2.16 27.04
CA VAL A 232 10.33 3.55 27.48
C VAL A 232 11.36 4.42 26.78
N VAL A 233 11.07 5.70 26.58
CA VAL A 233 11.93 6.65 25.85
C VAL A 233 13.33 6.77 26.48
N SER A 234 13.45 6.53 27.79
CA SER A 234 14.73 6.54 28.50
C SER A 234 15.62 5.31 28.22
N ASP A 235 15.09 4.26 27.59
CA ASP A 235 15.90 3.09 27.19
C ASP A 235 16.70 3.41 25.93
N GLU A 236 18.03 3.46 26.05
CA GLU A 236 18.94 3.73 24.94
C GLU A 236 18.98 2.60 23.90
N LYS A 237 18.61 1.37 24.29
CA LYS A 237 18.61 0.18 23.42
C LYS A 237 17.26 -0.10 22.77
N ARG A 238 16.26 0.77 22.99
CA ARG A 238 14.93 0.64 22.38
C ARG A 238 15.01 0.66 20.86
N MET A 239 14.01 0.08 20.23
CA MET A 239 13.77 0.29 18.81
C MET A 239 13.30 1.73 18.58
N LYS A 240 13.97 2.43 17.67
CA LYS A 240 13.61 3.78 17.22
C LYS A 240 14.08 3.98 15.79
N MET A 241 13.46 4.91 15.06
CA MET A 241 14.04 5.44 13.83
C MET A 241 15.20 6.37 14.19
N THR A 242 16.35 6.18 13.55
CA THR A 242 17.52 7.05 13.79
C THR A 242 17.37 8.33 12.98
N GLY A 243 17.39 9.49 13.64
CA GLY A 243 17.18 10.79 13.00
C GLY A 243 15.69 11.17 12.88
N ASP A 244 15.41 12.23 12.14
CA ASP A 244 14.10 12.88 12.02
C ASP A 244 13.65 13.08 10.55
N GLN A 245 14.26 12.33 9.62
CA GLN A 245 14.14 12.56 8.18
C GLN A 245 13.04 11.73 7.49
N PHE A 246 12.18 11.05 8.24
CA PHE A 246 11.12 10.16 7.73
C PHE A 246 9.76 10.85 7.67
N PHE A 247 9.75 12.11 7.25
CA PHE A 247 8.52 12.90 7.08
C PHE A 247 8.14 13.05 5.61
N VAL A 248 6.94 13.58 5.35
CA VAL A 248 6.53 14.00 4.01
C VAL A 248 7.33 15.23 3.60
N ARG A 249 8.46 15.01 2.91
CA ARG A 249 9.31 16.07 2.35
C ARG A 249 8.61 16.84 1.23
N THR A 250 8.98 18.11 1.10
CA THR A 250 8.72 18.92 -0.09
C THR A 250 9.55 18.43 -1.28
N GLN A 251 9.20 18.90 -2.48
CA GLN A 251 9.94 18.60 -3.70
C GLN A 251 11.39 19.06 -3.58
N ASP A 252 11.62 20.30 -3.11
CA ASP A 252 12.97 20.84 -2.94
C ASP A 252 13.84 20.03 -1.97
N GLU A 253 13.27 19.58 -0.85
CA GLU A 253 13.97 18.72 0.10
C GLU A 253 14.35 17.36 -0.51
N MET A 254 13.46 16.78 -1.33
CA MET A 254 13.77 15.54 -2.05
C MET A 254 14.87 15.72 -3.08
N TYR A 255 14.80 16.77 -3.92
CA TYR A 255 15.88 17.04 -4.88
C TYR A 255 17.22 17.30 -4.18
N ASN A 256 17.22 18.02 -3.06
CA ASN A 256 18.44 18.28 -2.28
C ASN A 256 19.01 17.01 -1.61
N ALA A 257 18.18 16.01 -1.30
CA ALA A 257 18.61 14.74 -0.72
C ALA A 257 19.26 13.80 -1.74
N PHE A 258 19.08 14.03 -3.04
CA PHE A 258 19.56 13.15 -4.11
C PHE A 258 20.39 13.91 -5.17
N PRO A 259 21.49 14.58 -4.79
CA PRO A 259 22.32 15.33 -5.74
C PRO A 259 22.92 14.40 -6.81
N GLY A 260 22.74 14.75 -8.08
CA GLY A 260 23.19 13.93 -9.22
C GLY A 260 22.28 12.74 -9.55
N LEU A 261 21.18 12.57 -8.83
CA LEU A 261 20.15 11.54 -9.06
C LEU A 261 18.75 12.18 -9.23
N GLU A 262 18.70 13.42 -9.73
CA GLU A 262 17.48 14.20 -9.93
C GLU A 262 16.47 13.47 -10.83
N ASP A 263 16.95 12.68 -11.80
CA ASP A 263 16.11 11.87 -12.67
C ASP A 263 15.36 10.77 -11.90
N ALA A 264 15.95 10.19 -10.84
CA ALA A 264 15.28 9.19 -10.00
C ALA A 264 14.18 9.84 -9.13
N VAL A 265 14.37 11.10 -8.74
CA VAL A 265 13.35 11.90 -8.04
C VAL A 265 12.22 12.25 -9.00
N ALA A 266 12.53 12.78 -10.18
CA ALA A 266 11.56 13.14 -11.22
C ALA A 266 10.70 11.94 -11.65
N ARG A 267 11.32 10.76 -11.77
CA ARG A 267 10.64 9.53 -12.16
C ARG A 267 9.45 9.17 -11.28
N THR A 268 9.46 9.55 -10.00
CA THR A 268 8.31 9.29 -9.11
C THR A 268 7.00 9.84 -9.65
N GLN A 269 7.04 11.04 -10.24
CA GLN A 269 5.87 11.67 -10.85
C GLN A 269 5.46 10.94 -12.14
N GLU A 270 6.42 10.46 -12.94
CA GLU A 270 6.14 9.65 -14.13
C GLU A 270 5.40 8.35 -13.75
N LEU A 271 5.82 7.69 -12.66
CA LEU A 271 5.13 6.51 -12.13
C LEU A 271 3.73 6.86 -11.64
N ALA A 272 3.58 7.98 -10.93
CA ALA A 272 2.28 8.45 -10.48
C ALA A 272 1.32 8.70 -11.64
N GLU A 273 1.81 9.19 -12.79
CA GLU A 273 1.02 9.40 -14.01
C GLU A 273 0.64 8.10 -14.71
N ARG A 274 1.37 7.00 -14.47
CA ARG A 274 0.98 5.65 -14.93
C ARG A 274 -0.18 5.07 -14.11
N VAL A 275 -0.52 5.65 -12.97
CA VAL A 275 -1.54 5.14 -12.04
C VAL A 275 -2.88 5.81 -12.33
N ASP A 276 -3.87 5.00 -12.70
CA ASP A 276 -5.27 5.42 -12.81
C ASP A 276 -6.19 4.37 -12.18
N ILE A 277 -6.52 4.59 -10.91
CA ILE A 277 -7.43 3.71 -10.16
C ILE A 277 -8.85 4.26 -10.24
N GLN A 278 -9.68 3.60 -11.03
CA GLN A 278 -11.11 3.91 -11.15
C GLN A 278 -11.92 2.96 -10.28
N MET A 279 -12.43 3.49 -9.16
CA MET A 279 -13.41 2.79 -8.32
C MET A 279 -14.80 2.87 -8.95
N SER A 280 -15.60 1.82 -8.74
CA SER A 280 -16.95 1.72 -9.29
C SER A 280 -17.98 2.01 -8.21
N ASP A 281 -18.97 2.85 -8.52
CA ASP A 281 -20.12 3.10 -7.64
C ASP A 281 -21.15 1.95 -7.62
N LYS A 282 -20.90 0.88 -8.38
CA LYS A 282 -21.73 -0.32 -8.40
C LYS A 282 -21.88 -0.89 -6.99
N LYS A 283 -23.12 -1.03 -6.56
CA LYS A 283 -23.48 -1.74 -5.33
C LYS A 283 -23.50 -3.24 -5.60
N PHE A 284 -22.83 -4.01 -4.74
CA PHE A 284 -22.79 -5.47 -4.82
C PHE A 284 -23.71 -6.05 -3.75
N TYR A 285 -24.92 -6.43 -4.15
CA TYR A 285 -25.84 -7.15 -3.29
C TYR A 285 -25.70 -8.66 -3.54
N PRO A 286 -25.81 -9.51 -2.49
CA PRO A 286 -25.98 -10.94 -2.70
C PRO A 286 -27.16 -11.22 -3.63
N VAL A 287 -26.95 -12.05 -4.65
CA VAL A 287 -28.02 -12.44 -5.57
C VAL A 287 -28.83 -13.55 -4.91
N PHE A 288 -30.10 -13.25 -4.59
CA PHE A 288 -31.05 -14.26 -4.15
C PHE A 288 -31.60 -15.00 -5.37
N GLN A 289 -31.65 -16.34 -5.31
CA GLN A 289 -32.26 -17.19 -6.35
C GLN A 289 -33.59 -17.73 -5.83
N PRO A 290 -34.74 -17.16 -6.27
CA PRO A 290 -36.04 -17.63 -5.83
C PRO A 290 -36.34 -19.07 -6.29
N PRO A 291 -37.20 -19.80 -5.54
CA PRO A 291 -37.74 -21.07 -6.01
C PRO A 291 -38.64 -20.87 -7.24
N ASP A 292 -39.01 -21.98 -7.87
CA ASP A 292 -39.99 -22.04 -8.97
C ASP A 292 -39.62 -21.21 -10.23
N ASN A 293 -38.32 -20.91 -10.42
CA ASN A 293 -37.82 -20.05 -11.51
C ASN A 293 -38.45 -18.65 -11.54
N LEU A 294 -38.89 -18.14 -10.38
CA LEU A 294 -39.39 -16.77 -10.26
C LEU A 294 -38.24 -15.77 -10.29
N THR A 295 -38.51 -14.56 -10.79
CA THR A 295 -37.62 -13.41 -10.56
C THR A 295 -37.67 -12.97 -9.10
N ASP A 296 -36.63 -12.28 -8.63
CA ASP A 296 -36.56 -11.70 -7.28
C ASP A 296 -37.78 -10.82 -6.97
N THR A 297 -38.21 -10.03 -7.94
CA THR A 297 -39.34 -9.10 -7.85
C THR A 297 -40.67 -9.86 -7.76
N GLN A 298 -40.86 -10.89 -8.57
CA GLN A 298 -42.07 -11.74 -8.52
C GLN A 298 -42.16 -12.50 -7.20
N TYR A 299 -41.04 -13.03 -6.73
CA TYR A 299 -41.02 -13.77 -5.48
C TYR A 299 -41.25 -12.87 -4.26
N LEU A 300 -40.65 -11.68 -4.26
CA LEU A 300 -40.91 -10.67 -3.23
C LEU A 300 -42.39 -10.31 -3.19
N ARG A 301 -43.00 -10.03 -4.34
CA ARG A 301 -44.44 -9.75 -4.46
C ARG A 301 -45.30 -10.90 -3.92
N LYS A 302 -45.02 -12.15 -4.34
CA LYS A 302 -45.72 -13.35 -3.86
C LYS A 302 -45.66 -13.46 -2.33
N LEU A 303 -44.47 -13.29 -1.74
CA LEU A 303 -44.30 -13.34 -0.28
C LEU A 303 -45.09 -12.22 0.42
N CYS A 304 -45.09 -11.01 -0.13
CA CYS A 304 -45.85 -9.90 0.41
C CYS A 304 -47.36 -10.18 0.34
N GLU A 305 -47.86 -10.65 -0.81
CA GLU A 305 -49.27 -10.99 -1.03
C GLU A 305 -49.73 -12.13 -0.11
N GLU A 306 -48.90 -13.14 0.13
CA GLU A 306 -49.19 -14.24 1.07
C GLU A 306 -49.22 -13.77 2.54
N ARG A 307 -48.39 -12.79 2.90
CA ARG A 307 -48.23 -12.34 4.29
C ARG A 307 -49.12 -11.17 4.68
N LEU A 308 -49.57 -10.36 3.72
CA LEU A 308 -50.40 -9.17 3.99
C LEU A 308 -51.70 -9.54 4.73
N PRO A 309 -52.46 -10.58 4.32
CA PRO A 309 -53.68 -10.98 5.05
C PRO A 309 -53.39 -11.53 6.44
N ILE A 310 -52.25 -12.22 6.62
CA ILE A 310 -51.84 -12.77 7.92
C ILE A 310 -51.49 -11.63 8.89
N LYS A 311 -50.83 -10.57 8.39
CA LYS A 311 -50.40 -9.44 9.20
C LYS A 311 -51.56 -8.55 9.66
N TYR A 312 -52.49 -8.24 8.76
CA TYR A 312 -53.56 -7.28 9.02
C TYR A 312 -54.89 -7.93 9.44
N GLY A 313 -55.10 -9.22 9.16
CA GLY A 313 -56.33 -9.93 9.53
C GLY A 313 -57.59 -9.17 9.08
N ASP A 314 -58.49 -8.92 10.02
CA ASP A 314 -59.75 -8.19 9.78
C ASP A 314 -59.54 -6.69 9.47
N GLU A 315 -58.36 -6.13 9.76
CA GLU A 315 -58.00 -4.73 9.46
C GLU A 315 -57.45 -4.57 8.03
N LEU A 316 -57.38 -5.64 7.24
CA LEU A 316 -56.91 -5.56 5.86
C LEU A 316 -57.89 -4.76 5.00
N THR A 317 -57.42 -3.62 4.50
CA THR A 317 -58.19 -2.72 3.61
C THR A 317 -57.51 -2.57 2.26
N GLN A 318 -58.25 -2.05 1.27
CA GLN A 318 -57.70 -1.74 -0.06
C GLN A 318 -56.51 -0.79 0.00
N ALA A 319 -56.52 0.17 0.94
CA ALA A 319 -55.40 1.09 1.13
C ALA A 319 -54.07 0.38 1.45
N HIS A 320 -54.11 -0.82 2.08
CA HIS A 320 -52.91 -1.62 2.33
C HIS A 320 -52.38 -2.29 1.05
N TRP A 321 -53.28 -2.76 0.18
CA TRP A 321 -52.92 -3.31 -1.13
C TRP A 321 -52.33 -2.23 -2.04
N ASP A 322 -52.98 -1.07 -2.12
CA ASP A 322 -52.50 0.06 -2.91
C ASP A 322 -51.11 0.55 -2.44
N ARG A 323 -50.87 0.49 -1.12
CA ARG A 323 -49.56 0.82 -0.56
C ARG A 323 -48.50 -0.22 -0.91
N LEU A 324 -48.84 -1.50 -0.89
CA LEU A 324 -47.92 -2.56 -1.31
C LEU A 324 -47.48 -2.38 -2.76
N ASP A 325 -48.43 -2.06 -3.65
CA ASP A 325 -48.14 -1.84 -5.07
C ASP A 325 -47.28 -0.59 -5.32
N LEU A 326 -47.36 0.42 -4.46
CA LEU A 326 -46.51 1.60 -4.54
C LEU A 326 -45.06 1.33 -4.09
N GLU A 327 -44.86 0.43 -3.11
CA GLU A 327 -43.54 0.15 -2.54
C GLU A 327 -42.73 -0.87 -3.35
N LEU A 328 -43.39 -1.80 -4.05
CA LEU A 328 -42.77 -2.83 -4.90
C LEU A 328 -42.39 -2.31 -6.28
#